data_AF-A0A521S3W6-F1
#
_entry.id   AF-A0A521S3W6-F1
#
_cell.length_a   1.000
_cell.length_b   1.000
_cell.length_c   1.000
_cell.angle_alpha   90.00
_cell.angle_beta   90.00
_cell.angle_gamma   90.00
#
_symmetry.space_group_name_H-M   'P 1'
#
loop_
_entity.id
_entity.type
_entity.pdbx_description
1 polymer ?
#
loop_
_entity_poly.entity_id
_entity_poly.type
_entity_poly.pdbx_seq_one_letter_code
_entity_poly.pdbx_strand_id
1 'polypeptide(L)'
;MALLNQEQKTIHFLNRVSFGATQEEIEKVTRLGISAYLEEQLHPERIPDPLVEEKLARLKTVRLSSKDLLELYPPPNQAKARGVQIDPMQTPRYVIFELQQAKLLRAVYSQRQLYEVMVDFWINHFNVFAAKG
;
A
#
# COMPACT_ATOMS: atom_id res chain seq x y z
N MET A 1 -7.30 -36.15 -5.85
CA MET A 1 -7.31 -34.68 -5.95
C MET A 1 -8.22 -34.30 -7.10
N ALA A 2 -9.33 -33.61 -6.84
CA ALA A 2 -10.17 -33.09 -7.92
C ALA A 2 -9.41 -32.01 -8.69
N LEU A 3 -9.44 -32.06 -10.03
CA LEU A 3 -8.88 -31.00 -10.87
C LEU A 3 -9.68 -29.71 -10.62
N LEU A 4 -9.00 -28.62 -10.31
CA LEU A 4 -9.63 -27.31 -10.16
C LEU A 4 -10.25 -26.88 -11.49
N ASN A 5 -11.47 -26.36 -11.46
CA ASN A 5 -12.07 -25.70 -12.61
C ASN A 5 -11.36 -24.37 -12.92
N GLN A 6 -11.66 -23.74 -14.05
CA GLN A 6 -10.93 -22.55 -14.50
C GLN A 6 -11.08 -21.35 -13.54
N GLU A 7 -12.26 -21.18 -12.96
CA GLU A 7 -12.55 -20.14 -11.98
C GLU A 7 -11.77 -20.37 -10.68
N GLN A 8 -11.76 -21.61 -10.17
CA GLN A 8 -10.98 -21.99 -8.99
C GLN A 8 -9.48 -21.78 -9.19
N LYS A 9 -8.95 -22.06 -10.38
CA LYS A 9 -7.55 -21.75 -10.73
C LYS A 9 -7.28 -20.26 -10.71
N THR A 10 -8.21 -19.46 -11.24
CA THR A 10 -8.13 -18.00 -11.27
C THR A 10 -8.12 -17.42 -9.87
N ILE A 11 -9.05 -17.84 -9.01
CA ILE A 11 -9.12 -17.41 -7.61
C ILE A 11 -7.87 -17.84 -6.85
N HIS A 12 -7.42 -19.08 -7.02
CA HIS A 12 -6.20 -19.55 -6.37
C HIS A 12 -4.98 -18.73 -6.79
N PHE A 13 -4.86 -18.41 -8.08
CA PHE A 13 -3.80 -17.56 -8.59
C PHE A 13 -3.85 -16.15 -7.98
N LEU A 14 -5.02 -15.48 -8.03
CA LEU A 14 -5.20 -14.12 -7.49
C LEU A 14 -4.85 -14.05 -6.00
N ASN A 15 -5.27 -15.02 -5.19
CA ASN A 15 -4.91 -15.10 -3.77
C ASN A 15 -3.40 -15.22 -3.49
N ARG A 16 -2.57 -15.47 -4.50
CA ARG A 16 -1.10 -15.53 -4.37
C ARG A 16 -0.40 -14.27 -4.87
N VAL A 17 -1.07 -13.47 -5.69
CA VAL A 17 -0.49 -12.29 -6.36
C VAL A 17 -1.21 -10.98 -6.05
N SER A 18 -2.29 -11.02 -5.27
CA SER A 18 -3.04 -9.84 -4.82
C SER A 18 -3.42 -9.96 -3.34
N PHE A 19 -4.02 -8.91 -2.79
CA PHE A 19 -4.61 -8.96 -1.43
C PHE A 19 -5.91 -9.78 -1.34
N GLY A 20 -6.37 -10.33 -2.46
CA GLY A 20 -7.55 -11.17 -2.57
C GLY A 20 -8.24 -10.96 -3.91
N ALA A 21 -8.90 -12.00 -4.41
CA ALA A 21 -9.60 -11.94 -5.69
C ALA A 21 -10.86 -11.05 -5.60
N THR A 22 -10.83 -9.88 -6.24
CA THR A 22 -12.04 -9.06 -6.48
C THR A 22 -12.80 -9.59 -7.70
N GLN A 23 -14.09 -9.25 -7.79
CA GLN A 23 -14.90 -9.66 -8.95
C GLN A 23 -14.32 -9.09 -10.26
N GLU A 24 -13.89 -7.83 -10.24
CA GLU A 24 -13.26 -7.16 -11.38
C GLU A 24 -11.95 -7.84 -11.79
N GLU A 25 -11.13 -8.28 -10.83
CA GLU A 25 -9.89 -9.01 -11.12
C GLU A 25 -10.15 -10.39 -11.68
N ILE A 26 -11.13 -11.12 -11.14
CA ILE A 26 -11.53 -12.44 -11.66
C ILE A 26 -11.96 -12.30 -13.13
N GLU A 27 -12.78 -11.30 -13.45
CA GLU A 27 -13.22 -11.02 -14.81
C GLU A 27 -12.06 -10.62 -15.73
N LYS A 28 -11.13 -9.80 -15.24
CA LYS A 28 -9.92 -9.39 -15.99
C LYS A 28 -9.04 -10.61 -16.30
N VAL A 29 -8.73 -11.45 -15.31
CA VAL A 29 -7.91 -12.66 -15.50
C VAL A 29 -8.63 -13.69 -16.37
N THR A 30 -9.95 -13.83 -16.25
CA THR A 30 -10.74 -14.73 -17.11
C THR A 30 -10.66 -14.30 -18.58
N ARG A 31 -10.62 -12.99 -18.85
CA ARG A 31 -10.53 -12.44 -20.20
C ARG A 31 -9.12 -12.50 -20.79
N LEU A 32 -8.10 -12.14 -20.01
CA LEU A 32 -6.70 -12.05 -20.46
C LEU A 32 -5.98 -13.41 -20.40
N GLY A 33 -6.38 -14.27 -19.46
CA GLY A 33 -5.60 -15.42 -19.02
C GLY A 33 -4.55 -15.06 -17.96
N ILE A 34 -4.20 -16.04 -17.14
CA ILE A 34 -3.27 -15.90 -16.00
C ILE A 34 -1.90 -15.37 -16.46
N SER A 35 -1.32 -15.95 -17.52
CA SER A 35 0.02 -15.58 -17.97
C SER A 35 0.12 -14.13 -18.43
N ALA A 36 -0.87 -13.65 -19.20
CA ALA A 36 -0.89 -12.28 -19.69
C ALA A 36 -1.12 -11.28 -18.55
N TYR A 37 -2.00 -11.61 -17.59
CA TYR A 37 -2.20 -10.79 -16.40
C TYR A 37 -0.93 -10.72 -15.54
N LEU A 38 -0.24 -11.86 -15.32
CA LEU A 38 1.01 -11.88 -14.54
C LEU A 38 2.08 -11.01 -15.20
N GLU A 39 2.23 -11.09 -16.52
CA GLU A 39 3.19 -10.26 -17.26
C GLU A 39 2.90 -8.76 -17.12
N GLU A 40 1.62 -8.36 -17.17
CA GLU A 40 1.20 -6.97 -16.90
C GLU A 40 1.62 -6.55 -15.49
N GLN A 41 1.35 -7.39 -14.48
CA GLN A 41 1.67 -7.11 -13.07
C GLN A 41 3.17 -7.02 -12.77
N LEU A 42 4.02 -7.68 -13.56
CA LEU A 42 5.48 -7.56 -13.47
C LEU A 42 6.00 -6.21 -14.00
N HIS A 43 5.16 -5.44 -14.68
CA HIS A 43 5.44 -4.12 -15.22
C HIS A 43 4.51 -3.05 -14.64
N PRO A 44 4.54 -2.79 -13.31
CA PRO A 44 3.62 -1.86 -12.65
C PRO A 44 3.70 -0.43 -13.20
N GLU A 45 4.85 -0.01 -13.73
CA GLU A 45 5.05 1.28 -14.39
C GLU A 45 4.19 1.48 -15.64
N ARG A 46 3.70 0.39 -16.24
CA ARG A 46 2.83 0.41 -17.41
C ARG A 46 1.34 0.39 -17.06
N ILE A 47 1.00 0.19 -15.79
CA ILE A 47 -0.38 0.14 -15.30
C ILE A 47 -0.76 1.53 -14.77
N PRO A 48 -1.68 2.26 -15.44
CA PRO A 48 -2.19 3.52 -14.92
C PRO A 48 -2.99 3.28 -13.64
N ASP A 49 -2.81 4.13 -12.63
CA ASP A 49 -3.50 3.98 -11.34
C ASP A 49 -4.10 5.29 -10.80
N PRO A 50 -4.94 5.98 -11.61
CA PRO A 50 -5.42 7.31 -11.27
C PRO A 50 -6.31 7.33 -10.03
N LEU A 51 -7.06 6.24 -9.77
CA LEU A 51 -7.99 6.17 -8.65
C LEU A 51 -7.25 6.13 -7.31
N VAL A 52 -6.20 5.30 -7.18
CA VAL A 52 -5.41 5.26 -5.96
C VAL A 52 -4.60 6.56 -5.80
N GLU A 53 -4.08 7.11 -6.90
CA GLU A 53 -3.34 8.38 -6.89
C GLU A 53 -4.19 9.56 -6.40
N GLU A 54 -5.46 9.64 -6.84
CA GLU A 54 -6.41 10.65 -6.37
C GLU A 54 -6.71 10.49 -4.87
N LYS A 55 -6.92 9.25 -4.41
CA LYS A 55 -7.21 8.97 -2.99
C LYS A 55 -5.99 9.29 -2.11
N LEU A 56 -4.79 8.91 -2.54
CA LEU A 56 -3.54 9.21 -1.85
C LEU A 56 -3.22 10.72 -1.86
N ALA A 57 -3.74 11.48 -2.83
CA ALA A 57 -3.59 12.93 -2.85
C ALA A 57 -4.16 13.66 -1.65
N ARG A 58 -5.11 13.01 -0.96
CA ARG A 58 -5.77 13.54 0.23
C ARG A 58 -5.00 13.27 1.52
N LEU A 59 -3.93 12.48 1.45
CA LEU A 59 -3.07 12.15 2.59
C LEU A 59 -1.79 12.99 2.54
N LYS A 60 -1.71 14.02 3.36
CA LYS A 60 -0.68 15.06 3.26
C LYS A 60 0.72 14.49 3.51
N THR A 61 0.88 13.72 4.58
CA THR A 61 2.18 13.25 5.09
C THR A 61 2.85 12.24 4.16
N VAL A 62 2.08 11.49 3.38
CA VAL A 62 2.57 10.48 2.43
C VAL A 62 3.38 11.12 1.29
N ARG A 63 3.18 12.41 1.03
CA ARG A 63 3.86 13.17 -0.02
C ARG A 63 5.02 14.03 0.50
N LEU A 64 5.22 14.07 1.81
CA LEU A 64 6.28 14.85 2.44
C LEU A 64 7.61 14.11 2.36
N SER A 65 8.70 14.86 2.22
CA SER A 65 10.04 14.28 2.36
C SER A 65 10.30 13.91 3.82
N SER A 66 11.29 13.04 4.06
CA SER A 66 11.71 12.72 5.43
C SER A 66 12.14 13.96 6.21
N LYS A 67 12.70 14.97 5.53
CA LYS A 67 13.06 16.26 6.12
C LYS A 67 11.81 17.02 6.57
N ASP A 68 10.83 17.18 5.67
CA ASP A 68 9.60 17.90 5.96
C ASP A 68 8.80 17.22 7.08
N LEU A 69 8.78 15.88 7.11
CA LEU A 69 8.18 15.11 8.21
C LEU A 69 8.86 15.40 9.55
N LEU A 70 10.18 15.50 9.59
CA LEU A 70 10.91 15.78 10.83
C LEU A 70 10.70 17.22 11.31
N GLU A 71 10.57 18.16 10.38
CA GLU A 71 10.33 19.57 10.68
C GLU A 71 8.89 19.83 11.15
N LEU A 72 7.90 19.27 10.45
CA LEU A 72 6.48 19.49 10.70
C LEU A 72 5.90 18.54 11.77
N TYR A 73 6.44 17.33 11.89
CA TYR A 73 5.97 16.30 12.83
C TYR A 73 7.12 15.74 13.67
N PRO A 74 7.85 16.57 14.44
CA PRO A 74 9.04 16.14 15.17
C PRO A 74 8.71 15.08 16.23
N PRO A 75 9.57 14.05 16.41
CA PRO A 75 9.49 13.13 17.53
C PRO A 75 9.52 13.86 18.89
N PRO A 76 8.83 13.37 19.94
CA PRO A 76 8.69 14.09 21.20
C PRO A 76 10.01 14.45 21.90
N ASN A 77 11.01 13.57 21.81
CA ASN A 77 12.36 13.80 22.33
C ASN A 77 13.07 14.95 21.59
N GLN A 78 12.94 15.02 20.26
CA GLN A 78 13.54 16.07 19.45
C GLN A 78 12.83 17.41 19.62
N ALA A 79 11.50 17.42 19.69
CA ALA A 79 10.72 18.64 19.95
C ALA A 79 11.11 19.25 21.31
N LYS A 80 11.21 18.42 22.36
CA LYS A 80 11.69 18.84 23.69
C LYS A 80 13.10 19.42 23.65
N ALA A 81 14.03 18.76 22.95
CA ALA A 81 15.41 19.24 22.81
C ALA A 81 15.51 20.60 22.09
N ARG A 82 14.59 20.89 21.16
CA ARG A 82 14.50 22.16 20.43
C ARG A 82 13.68 23.24 21.13
N GLY A 83 13.06 22.94 22.28
CA GLY A 83 12.13 23.85 22.96
C GLY A 83 10.85 24.14 22.15
N VAL A 84 10.52 23.29 21.18
CA VAL A 84 9.33 23.46 20.32
C VAL A 84 8.13 22.80 20.99
N GLN A 85 7.04 23.55 21.14
CA GLN A 85 5.76 22.98 21.55
C GLN A 85 5.12 22.24 20.37
N ILE A 86 4.75 20.97 20.59
CA ILE A 86 4.09 20.16 19.57
C ILE A 86 2.63 20.59 19.51
N ASP A 87 2.18 21.01 18.33
CA ASP A 87 0.76 21.18 18.04
C ASP A 87 0.06 19.80 18.21
N PRO A 88 -0.99 19.67 19.02
CA PRO A 88 -1.75 18.43 19.17
C PRO A 88 -2.24 17.83 17.85
N MET A 89 -2.42 18.64 16.79
CA MET A 89 -2.75 18.19 15.44
C MET A 89 -1.55 17.72 14.62
N GLN A 90 -0.31 18.06 15.00
CA GLN A 90 0.93 17.74 14.27
C GLN A 90 1.81 16.77 15.07
N THR A 91 1.19 15.67 15.50
CA THR A 91 1.91 14.62 16.23
C THR A 91 2.44 13.55 15.27
N PRO A 92 3.56 12.87 15.62
CA PRO A 92 4.03 11.70 14.85
C PRO A 92 2.98 10.60 14.69
N ARG A 93 1.99 10.53 15.59
CA ARG A 93 0.85 9.60 15.46
C ARG A 93 0.01 9.87 14.22
N TYR A 94 -0.13 11.13 13.81
CA TYR A 94 -0.86 11.51 12.60
C TYR A 94 -0.16 10.96 11.35
N VAL A 95 1.17 11.01 11.31
CA VAL A 95 1.98 10.43 10.21
C VAL A 95 1.75 8.93 10.11
N ILE A 96 1.79 8.21 11.25
CA ILE A 96 1.54 6.77 11.29
C ILE A 96 0.11 6.45 10.82
N PHE A 97 -0.88 7.23 11.25
CA PHE A 97 -2.27 7.06 10.86
C PHE A 97 -2.45 7.19 9.35
N GLU A 98 -1.96 8.28 8.73
CA GLU A 98 -2.05 8.44 7.28
C GLU A 98 -1.27 7.37 6.51
N LEU A 99 -0.11 6.91 7.01
CA LEU A 99 0.61 5.78 6.39
C LEU A 99 -0.22 4.49 6.40
N GLN A 100 -0.92 4.19 7.49
CA GLN A 100 -1.83 3.05 7.58
C GLN A 100 -3.01 3.20 6.60
N GLN A 101 -3.59 4.39 6.50
CA GLN A 101 -4.64 4.66 5.51
C GLN A 101 -4.12 4.48 4.09
N ALA A 102 -2.92 4.98 3.79
CA ALA A 102 -2.31 4.85 2.47
C ALA A 102 -2.10 3.39 2.07
N LYS A 103 -1.68 2.53 3.01
CA LYS A 103 -1.56 1.08 2.79
C LYS A 103 -2.90 0.45 2.44
N LEU A 104 -3.95 0.76 3.20
CA LEU A 104 -5.30 0.22 2.92
C LEU A 104 -5.84 0.71 1.57
N LEU A 105 -5.65 1.99 1.25
CA LEU A 105 -6.07 2.56 -0.03
C LEU A 105 -5.37 1.86 -1.20
N ARG A 106 -4.07 1.59 -1.09
CA ARG A 106 -3.33 0.84 -2.11
C ARG A 106 -3.83 -0.60 -2.24
N ALA A 107 -4.00 -1.31 -1.13
CA ALA A 107 -4.52 -2.68 -1.16
C ALA A 107 -5.90 -2.79 -1.83
N VAL A 108 -6.78 -1.82 -1.58
CA VAL A 108 -8.17 -1.84 -2.08
C VAL A 108 -8.31 -1.31 -3.51
N TYR A 109 -7.59 -0.24 -3.86
CA TYR A 109 -7.85 0.51 -5.10
C TYR A 109 -6.75 0.41 -6.15
N SER A 110 -5.55 -0.03 -5.78
CA SER A 110 -4.43 -0.15 -6.73
C SER A 110 -4.73 -1.25 -7.75
N GLN A 111 -4.44 -0.98 -9.01
CA GLN A 111 -4.44 -2.01 -10.06
C GLN A 111 -3.12 -2.78 -10.13
N ARG A 112 -2.10 -2.31 -9.40
CA ARG A 112 -0.74 -2.87 -9.34
C ARG A 112 -0.63 -3.87 -8.18
N GLN A 113 -1.56 -4.82 -8.08
CA GLN A 113 -1.71 -5.70 -6.92
C GLN A 113 -0.44 -6.47 -6.54
N LEU A 114 0.26 -7.06 -7.51
CA LEU A 114 1.50 -7.80 -7.23
C LEU A 114 2.56 -6.87 -6.63
N TYR A 115 2.68 -5.67 -7.17
CA TYR A 115 3.60 -4.66 -6.66
C TYR A 115 3.25 -4.28 -5.21
N GLU A 116 1.98 -4.03 -4.90
CA GLU A 116 1.57 -3.64 -3.54
C GLU A 116 1.75 -4.78 -2.52
N VAL A 117 1.53 -6.04 -2.90
CA VAL A 117 1.84 -7.20 -2.05
C VAL A 117 3.34 -7.30 -1.79
N MET A 118 4.18 -7.05 -2.80
CA MET A 118 5.63 -7.04 -2.63
C MET A 118 6.10 -5.89 -1.74
N VAL A 119 5.51 -4.70 -1.88
CA VAL A 119 5.75 -3.57 -0.99
C VAL A 119 5.39 -3.94 0.45
N ASP A 120 4.22 -4.56 0.67
CA ASP A 120 3.80 -4.99 2.01
C ASP A 120 4.74 -6.03 2.62
N PHE A 121 5.15 -7.02 1.83
CA PHE A 121 6.12 -8.05 2.25
C PHE A 121 7.41 -7.42 2.78
N TRP A 122 8.00 -6.49 2.03
CA TRP A 122 9.24 -5.83 2.43
C TRP A 122 9.06 -4.87 3.59
N ILE A 123 7.92 -4.17 3.67
CA ILE A 123 7.60 -3.33 4.83
C ILE A 123 7.57 -4.18 6.09
N ASN A 124 6.86 -5.31 6.08
CA ASN A 124 6.75 -6.20 7.23
C ASN A 124 8.10 -6.83 7.63
N HIS A 125 9.03 -6.97 6.69
CA HIS A 125 10.34 -7.57 6.94
C HIS A 125 11.39 -6.57 7.45
N PHE A 126 11.38 -5.34 6.94
CA PHE A 126 12.42 -4.34 7.23
C PHE A 126 12.01 -3.25 8.23
N ASN A 127 10.76 -3.22 8.69
CA ASN A 127 10.30 -2.20 9.63
C ASN A 127 9.87 -2.82 10.96
N VAL A 128 10.22 -2.12 12.04
CA VAL A 128 9.73 -2.42 13.39
C VAL A 128 8.48 -1.58 13.66
N PHE A 129 7.52 -2.13 14.38
CA PHE A 129 6.29 -1.42 14.73
C PHE A 129 6.60 -0.12 15.49
N ALA A 130 6.00 0.99 15.05
CA ALA A 130 6.31 2.32 15.55
C ALA A 130 6.00 2.54 17.05
N ALA A 131 5.11 1.74 17.64
CA ALA A 131 4.86 1.78 19.09
C ALA A 131 5.74 0.81 19.90
N LYS A 132 6.69 0.13 19.25
CA LYS A 132 7.66 -0.75 19.90
C LYS A 132 8.92 0.07 20.20
N GLY A 133 9.08 0.47 21.46
CA GLY A 133 10.14 1.32 22.01
C GLY A 133 9.64 2.04 23.25
#